data_AF-A0AAD9W6Q5-F1
#
_entry.id   AF-A0AAD9W6Q5-F1
#
_cell.length_a   1.000
_cell.length_b   1.000
_cell.length_c   1.000
_cell.angle_alpha   90.00
_cell.angle_beta   90.00
_cell.angle_gamma   90.00
#
_symmetry.space_group_name_H-M   'P 1'
#
loop_
_entity.id
_entity.type
_entity.pdbx_description
1 polymer ?
#
loop_
_entity_poly.entity_id
_entity_poly.type
_entity_poly.pdbx_seq_one_letter_code
_entity_poly.pdbx_strand_id
1 'polypeptide(L)'
;MGPPHPSSAVRLETNEAYVPEIWAWYVLGTLILILRHAVRLRTVGLRGYQGDDYLSIVSLCLYTVDTTMGYFAYYAGGNIDVTPDQVDSLSDADIRILEMGSKMEFVTWYTYPGFVWVLKFCILFFYRRLTLGLTKERTLNLLFVFCGVTWATLIIAVSSTCRPFHNNWTIRPLPGEECIFRAQNFKALAALNIATDVAILTIPAPMIWHLRIPLWKRVGVTLLLCGGLFVISAAIIRVALTLTGTPSVLNINLWGYRETVIALLAVTAPVLSPLFRPGFWKRGVYVPREVDEQQRGAEQEIAVMERRRRWRLRDSWFFGSTEDDTPKPVNFGVIVFPAFQQLDLFGPLDALSLLSRSHKMNLHIIAATLDPVSTKQLAAIGDGNNRPPLTESPDFGTSILPTYTFETAPPLDVLVVPGGQGTRAQSAAISGSIEFIRQRFPSLQYLITVCTGAGLAARAGVLDGKRATTNKLAWESTTALRPQVDWIHRARWVNDGNIWTSSGISAGIDVTFAWIAHVYGADVAKNIADRMEYTRVTDPNDDPFAG
;
A
#
# COMPACT_ATOMS: atom_id res chain seq x y z
N MET A 1 -1.12 -29.49 -46.11
CA MET A 1 -0.35 -28.67 -47.07
C MET A 1 0.87 -28.16 -46.33
N GLY A 2 2.07 -28.29 -46.91
CA GLY A 2 3.28 -27.71 -46.31
C GLY A 2 3.24 -26.18 -46.36
N PRO A 3 4.12 -25.50 -45.61
CA PRO A 3 4.25 -24.05 -45.69
C PRO A 3 4.65 -23.62 -47.11
N PRO A 4 4.19 -22.43 -47.57
CA PRO A 4 4.54 -21.90 -48.87
C PRO A 4 6.06 -21.63 -48.94
N HIS A 5 6.70 -22.05 -50.02
CA HIS A 5 8.15 -21.92 -50.22
C HIS A 5 8.44 -21.45 -51.65
N PRO A 6 9.31 -20.44 -51.84
CA PRO A 6 9.69 -19.98 -53.18
C PRO A 6 10.52 -21.05 -53.91
N SER A 7 10.64 -20.89 -55.23
CA SER A 7 11.48 -21.74 -56.07
C SER A 7 12.97 -21.65 -55.69
N SER A 8 13.79 -22.55 -56.22
CA SER A 8 15.25 -22.55 -56.00
C SER A 8 15.97 -21.31 -56.54
N ALA A 9 15.26 -20.41 -57.22
CA ALA A 9 15.78 -19.12 -57.65
C ALA A 9 16.07 -18.17 -56.47
N VAL A 10 15.37 -18.35 -55.34
CA VAL A 10 15.59 -17.58 -54.10
C VAL A 10 16.42 -18.42 -53.13
N ARG A 11 17.61 -17.92 -52.76
CA ARG A 11 18.47 -18.60 -51.80
C ARG A 11 18.20 -18.09 -50.39
N LEU A 12 17.25 -18.71 -49.70
CA LEU A 12 16.96 -18.42 -48.31
C LEU A 12 18.07 -18.92 -47.38
N GLU A 13 18.37 -18.16 -46.33
CA GLU A 13 19.25 -18.60 -45.25
C GLU A 13 18.50 -19.59 -44.36
N THR A 14 18.96 -20.84 -44.33
CA THR A 14 18.27 -21.93 -43.61
C THR A 14 19.12 -22.44 -42.46
N ASN A 15 18.47 -22.81 -41.35
CA ASN A 15 19.09 -23.49 -40.24
C ASN A 15 18.17 -24.62 -39.76
N GLU A 16 18.64 -25.86 -39.86
CA GLU A 16 17.86 -27.07 -39.51
C GLU A 16 17.41 -27.07 -38.05
N ALA A 17 18.17 -26.42 -37.15
CA ALA A 17 17.83 -26.32 -35.74
C ALA A 17 16.77 -25.25 -35.44
N TYR A 18 16.53 -24.30 -36.35
CA TYR A 18 15.68 -23.13 -36.10
C TYR A 18 14.23 -23.52 -35.81
N VAL A 19 13.61 -24.32 -36.68
CA VAL A 19 12.20 -24.70 -36.53
C VAL A 19 11.96 -25.54 -35.26
N PRO A 20 12.76 -26.59 -34.97
CA PRO A 20 12.67 -27.29 -33.69
C PRO A 20 12.86 -26.36 -32.49
N GLU A 21 13.81 -25.41 -32.57
CA GLU A 21 14.11 -24.47 -31.50
C GLU A 21 12.93 -23.53 -31.20
N ILE A 22 12.35 -22.87 -32.21
CA ILE A 22 11.23 -21.92 -31.99
C ILE A 22 10.00 -22.63 -31.40
N TRP A 23 9.71 -23.84 -31.86
CA TRP A 23 8.57 -24.60 -31.34
C TRP A 23 8.82 -25.11 -29.93
N ALA A 24 10.05 -25.51 -29.60
CA ALA A 24 10.42 -25.86 -28.23
C ALA A 24 10.24 -24.67 -27.28
N TRP A 25 10.71 -23.48 -27.70
CA TRP A 25 10.54 -22.25 -26.94
C TRP A 25 9.06 -21.87 -26.78
N TYR A 26 8.28 -21.96 -27.84
CA TYR A 26 6.85 -21.68 -27.81
C TYR A 26 6.08 -22.62 -26.88
N VAL A 27 6.35 -23.92 -26.95
CA VAL A 27 5.73 -24.92 -26.05
C VAL A 27 6.10 -24.61 -24.61
N LEU A 28 7.37 -24.33 -24.33
CA LEU A 28 7.82 -23.99 -22.98
C LEU A 28 7.11 -22.73 -22.46
N GLY A 29 7.10 -21.65 -23.24
CA GLY A 29 6.44 -20.40 -22.86
C GLY A 29 4.93 -20.56 -22.63
N THR A 30 4.26 -21.31 -23.51
CA THR A 30 2.83 -21.61 -23.37
C THR A 30 2.53 -22.40 -22.10
N LEU A 31 3.34 -23.43 -21.80
CA LEU A 31 3.20 -24.21 -20.57
C LEU A 31 3.38 -23.34 -19.32
N ILE A 32 4.34 -22.39 -19.33
CA ILE A 32 4.57 -21.45 -18.23
C ILE A 32 3.37 -20.53 -18.03
N LEU A 33 2.78 -19.99 -19.10
CA LEU A 33 1.58 -19.15 -19.03
C LEU A 33 0.36 -19.93 -18.53
N ILE A 34 0.15 -21.16 -19.02
CA ILE A 34 -0.92 -22.04 -18.54
C ILE A 34 -0.73 -22.34 -17.05
N LEU A 35 0.50 -22.69 -16.65
CA LEU A 35 0.82 -22.95 -15.25
C LEU A 35 0.59 -21.71 -14.37
N ARG A 36 0.98 -20.52 -14.84
CA ARG A 36 0.69 -19.24 -14.19
C ARG A 36 -0.81 -19.10 -13.93
N HIS A 37 -1.64 -19.30 -14.96
CA HIS A 37 -3.09 -19.22 -14.85
C HIS A 37 -3.67 -20.27 -13.90
N ALA A 38 -3.18 -21.50 -13.93
CA ALA A 38 -3.61 -22.56 -13.02
C ALA A 38 -3.29 -22.21 -11.56
N VAL A 39 -2.08 -21.70 -11.28
CA VAL A 39 -1.69 -21.22 -9.95
C VAL A 39 -2.55 -20.04 -9.51
N ARG A 40 -2.79 -19.06 -10.38
CA ARG A 40 -3.63 -17.89 -10.07
C ARG A 40 -5.09 -18.29 -9.82
N LEU A 41 -5.65 -19.15 -10.67
CA LEU A 41 -7.00 -19.69 -10.50
C LEU A 41 -7.15 -20.42 -9.17
N ARG A 42 -6.15 -21.21 -8.76
CA ARG A 42 -6.16 -21.90 -7.46
C ARG A 42 -5.97 -20.95 -6.28
N THR A 43 -5.18 -19.90 -6.43
CA THR A 43 -4.80 -19.01 -5.32
C THR A 43 -5.82 -17.90 -5.06
N VAL A 44 -6.46 -17.35 -6.09
CA VAL A 44 -7.39 -16.21 -5.95
C VAL A 44 -8.76 -16.44 -6.61
N GLY A 45 -8.95 -17.53 -7.35
CA GLY A 45 -10.18 -17.78 -8.11
C GLY A 45 -10.40 -16.79 -9.26
N LEU A 46 -11.43 -17.04 -10.10
CA LEU A 46 -11.73 -16.18 -11.26
C LEU A 46 -12.11 -14.75 -10.86
N ARG A 47 -12.81 -14.58 -9.73
CA ARG A 47 -13.24 -13.26 -9.24
C ARG A 47 -12.08 -12.43 -8.66
N GLY A 48 -10.95 -13.06 -8.36
CA GLY A 48 -9.76 -12.40 -7.82
C GLY A 48 -8.71 -12.06 -8.87
N TYR A 49 -9.02 -12.21 -10.16
CA TYR A 49 -8.12 -11.84 -11.25
C TYR A 49 -7.87 -10.33 -11.25
N GLN A 50 -6.61 -9.95 -11.40
CA GLN A 50 -6.17 -8.55 -11.45
C GLN A 50 -5.61 -8.22 -12.85
N GLY A 51 -5.17 -6.97 -13.03
CA GLY A 51 -4.70 -6.46 -14.32
C GLY A 51 -3.63 -7.33 -14.98
N ASP A 52 -2.66 -7.86 -14.21
CA ASP A 52 -1.61 -8.75 -14.73
C ASP A 52 -2.16 -10.11 -15.20
N ASP A 53 -3.25 -10.60 -14.60
CA ASP A 53 -3.88 -11.85 -15.02
C ASP A 53 -4.61 -11.73 -16.36
N TYR A 54 -5.25 -10.59 -16.63
CA TYR A 54 -5.86 -10.35 -17.94
C TYR A 54 -4.81 -10.09 -19.01
N LEU A 55 -3.77 -9.32 -18.67
CA LEU A 55 -2.66 -9.04 -19.57
C LEU A 55 -1.87 -10.30 -19.94
N SER A 56 -1.77 -11.30 -19.07
CA SER A 56 -1.10 -12.55 -19.45
C SER A 56 -1.86 -13.38 -20.49
N ILE A 57 -3.19 -13.19 -20.62
CA ILE A 57 -3.98 -13.78 -21.72
C ILE A 57 -3.64 -13.07 -23.03
N VAL A 58 -3.57 -11.73 -22.99
CA VAL A 58 -3.14 -10.93 -24.15
C VAL A 58 -1.73 -11.32 -24.58
N SER A 59 -0.81 -11.53 -23.63
CA SER A 59 0.55 -11.97 -23.95
C SER A 59 0.56 -13.35 -24.60
N LEU A 60 -0.30 -14.28 -24.20
CA LEU A 60 -0.41 -15.58 -24.86
C LEU A 60 -0.82 -15.42 -26.32
N CYS A 61 -1.84 -14.61 -26.60
CA CYS A 61 -2.29 -14.35 -27.98
C CYS A 61 -1.18 -13.72 -28.82
N LEU A 62 -0.52 -12.68 -28.32
CA LEU A 62 0.58 -12.02 -29.02
C LEU A 62 1.74 -12.98 -29.28
N TYR A 63 2.09 -13.80 -28.29
CA TYR A 63 3.16 -14.80 -28.40
C TYR A 63 2.87 -15.86 -29.45
N THR A 64 1.64 -16.38 -29.49
CA THR A 64 1.21 -17.34 -30.52
C THR A 64 1.24 -16.73 -31.92
N VAL A 65 0.73 -15.51 -32.08
CA VAL A 65 0.76 -14.84 -33.39
C VAL A 65 2.20 -14.60 -33.81
N ASP A 66 3.06 -14.12 -32.92
CA ASP A 66 4.48 -13.85 -33.21
C ASP A 66 5.22 -15.11 -33.70
N THR A 67 5.13 -16.21 -32.94
CA THR A 67 5.77 -17.48 -33.32
C THR A 67 5.21 -18.05 -34.62
N THR A 68 3.89 -18.01 -34.82
CA THR A 68 3.27 -18.58 -36.04
C THR A 68 3.61 -17.76 -37.28
N MET A 69 3.57 -16.42 -37.19
CA MET A 69 3.94 -15.55 -38.30
C MET A 69 5.41 -15.72 -38.67
N GLY A 70 6.32 -15.77 -37.69
CA GLY A 70 7.74 -15.99 -37.98
C GLY A 70 8.05 -17.40 -38.50
N TYR A 71 7.32 -18.43 -38.06
CA TYR A 71 7.42 -19.78 -38.64
C TYR A 71 7.08 -19.77 -40.13
N PHE A 72 5.97 -19.13 -40.53
CA PHE A 72 5.60 -19.07 -41.95
C PHE A 72 6.52 -18.13 -42.74
N ALA A 73 6.95 -17.01 -42.15
CA ALA A 73 7.92 -16.09 -42.77
C ALA A 73 9.26 -16.79 -43.04
N TYR A 74 9.72 -17.69 -42.16
CA TYR A 74 10.93 -18.48 -42.36
C TYR A 74 10.90 -19.34 -43.63
N TYR A 75 9.76 -19.94 -43.97
CA TYR A 75 9.62 -20.74 -45.20
C TYR A 75 9.31 -19.90 -46.43
N ALA A 76 8.57 -18.80 -46.27
CA ALA A 76 8.19 -17.93 -47.38
C ALA A 76 9.33 -17.00 -47.81
N GLY A 77 10.22 -16.63 -46.89
CA GLY A 77 11.18 -15.53 -47.06
C GLY A 77 10.49 -14.16 -47.06
N GLY A 78 11.26 -13.12 -47.32
CA GLY A 78 10.73 -11.76 -47.45
C GLY A 78 11.54 -10.92 -48.44
N ASN A 79 11.16 -9.65 -48.55
CA ASN A 79 11.87 -8.65 -49.34
C ASN A 79 13.34 -8.47 -48.91
N ILE A 80 13.68 -8.81 -47.67
CA ILE A 80 15.04 -8.78 -47.13
C ILE A 80 15.93 -9.89 -47.67
N ASP A 81 15.37 -11.00 -48.13
CA ASP A 81 16.14 -12.15 -48.63
C ASP A 81 16.40 -12.08 -50.15
N VAL A 82 16.03 -10.98 -50.80
CA VAL A 82 16.12 -10.79 -52.26
C VAL A 82 17.05 -9.62 -52.59
N THR A 83 18.03 -9.84 -53.45
CA THR A 83 18.91 -8.76 -53.95
C THR A 83 18.30 -8.06 -55.18
N PRO A 84 18.64 -6.78 -55.45
CA PRO A 84 18.14 -6.06 -56.61
C PRO A 84 18.31 -6.81 -57.94
N ASP A 85 19.43 -7.52 -58.11
CA ASP A 85 19.75 -8.27 -59.33
C ASP A 85 18.89 -9.53 -59.51
N GLN A 86 18.32 -10.08 -58.42
CA GLN A 86 17.47 -11.26 -58.46
C GLN A 86 16.02 -10.93 -58.82
N VAL A 87 15.54 -9.72 -58.51
CA VAL A 87 14.12 -9.31 -58.59
C VAL A 87 13.51 -9.51 -59.97
N ASP A 88 14.26 -9.18 -61.02
CA ASP A 88 13.80 -9.27 -62.41
C ASP A 88 13.75 -10.72 -62.91
N SER A 89 14.50 -11.63 -62.26
CA SER A 89 14.53 -13.07 -62.59
C SER A 89 13.46 -13.90 -61.87
N LEU A 90 12.76 -13.31 -60.88
CA LEU A 90 11.74 -14.01 -60.10
C LEU A 90 10.43 -14.23 -60.88
N SER A 91 9.84 -15.40 -60.68
CA SER A 91 8.50 -15.72 -61.19
C SER A 91 7.42 -14.98 -60.39
N ASP A 92 6.24 -14.76 -61.00
CA ASP A 92 5.10 -14.14 -60.30
C ASP A 92 4.62 -14.98 -59.10
N ALA A 93 4.86 -16.29 -59.13
CA ALA A 93 4.56 -17.18 -58.00
C ALA A 93 5.50 -16.92 -56.82
N ASP A 94 6.81 -16.78 -57.09
CA ASP A 94 7.81 -16.48 -56.06
C ASP A 94 7.57 -15.11 -55.43
N ILE A 95 7.22 -14.12 -56.25
CA ILE A 95 6.87 -12.77 -55.78
C ILE A 95 5.69 -12.80 -54.80
N ARG A 96 4.62 -13.55 -55.10
CA ARG A 96 3.47 -13.67 -54.19
C ARG A 96 3.83 -14.32 -52.86
N ILE A 97 4.71 -15.33 -52.89
CA ILE A 97 5.17 -16.02 -51.68
C ILE A 97 6.02 -15.08 -50.82
N LEU A 98 6.97 -14.37 -51.42
CA LEU A 98 7.84 -13.40 -50.74
C LEU A 98 7.07 -12.18 -50.22
N GLU A 99 6.08 -11.69 -50.97
CA GLU A 99 5.20 -10.61 -50.51
C GLU A 99 4.38 -11.06 -49.28
N MET A 100 3.88 -12.29 -49.29
CA MET A 100 3.16 -12.87 -48.15
C MET A 100 4.07 -13.02 -46.94
N GLY A 101 5.28 -13.54 -47.11
CA GLY A 101 6.24 -13.65 -46.00
C GLY A 101 6.69 -12.29 -45.46
N SER A 102 6.84 -11.28 -46.33
CA SER A 102 7.09 -9.89 -45.91
C SER A 102 5.93 -9.30 -45.10
N LYS A 103 4.68 -9.64 -45.42
CA LYS A 103 3.50 -9.26 -44.62
C LYS A 103 3.48 -9.96 -43.27
N MET A 104 3.83 -11.25 -43.21
CA MET A 104 3.93 -12.01 -41.96
C MET A 104 5.02 -11.42 -41.06
N GLU A 105 6.19 -11.11 -41.62
CA GLU A 105 7.26 -10.42 -40.90
C GLU A 105 6.85 -9.01 -40.48
N PHE A 106 6.03 -8.31 -41.28
CA PHE A 106 5.48 -7.03 -40.85
C PHE A 106 4.58 -7.16 -39.61
N VAL A 107 3.84 -8.26 -39.46
CA VAL A 107 3.03 -8.52 -38.26
C VAL A 107 3.92 -8.74 -37.04
N THR A 108 5.06 -9.43 -37.17
CA THR A 108 6.00 -9.65 -36.05
C THR A 108 6.54 -8.34 -35.48
N TRP A 109 6.70 -7.31 -36.31
CA TRP A 109 7.04 -5.95 -35.86
C TRP A 109 6.03 -5.27 -34.93
N TYR A 110 4.81 -5.80 -34.81
CA TYR A 110 3.81 -5.35 -33.82
C TYR A 110 3.66 -6.35 -32.68
N THR A 111 3.64 -7.65 -32.99
CA THR A 111 3.39 -8.69 -31.98
C THR A 111 4.57 -8.89 -31.04
N TYR A 112 5.81 -8.86 -31.55
CA TYR A 112 7.00 -8.97 -30.71
C TYR A 112 7.09 -7.82 -29.70
N PRO A 113 7.07 -6.53 -30.09
CA PRO A 113 7.12 -5.45 -29.10
C PRO A 113 5.86 -5.38 -28.26
N GLY A 114 4.69 -5.69 -28.82
CA GLY A 114 3.45 -5.80 -28.05
C GLY A 114 3.61 -6.80 -26.90
N PHE A 115 4.14 -7.99 -27.17
CA PHE A 115 4.40 -9.01 -26.16
C PHE A 115 5.34 -8.50 -25.06
N VAL A 116 6.49 -7.93 -25.44
CA VAL A 116 7.50 -7.41 -24.50
C VAL A 116 6.92 -6.30 -23.60
N TRP A 117 6.14 -5.37 -24.14
CA TRP A 117 5.54 -4.30 -23.34
C TRP A 117 4.37 -4.79 -22.47
N VAL A 118 3.58 -5.77 -22.93
CA VAL A 118 2.57 -6.41 -22.09
C VAL A 118 3.21 -7.08 -20.87
N LEU A 119 4.36 -7.76 -21.04
CA LEU A 119 5.11 -8.31 -19.90
C LEU A 119 5.58 -7.23 -18.90
N LYS A 120 5.93 -6.04 -19.38
CA LYS A 120 6.27 -4.88 -18.52
C LYS A 120 5.07 -4.39 -17.72
N PHE A 121 3.90 -4.32 -18.34
CA PHE A 121 2.69 -3.98 -17.62
C PHE A 121 2.33 -5.06 -16.57
N CYS A 122 2.51 -6.34 -16.89
CA CYS A 122 2.32 -7.43 -15.92
C CYS A 122 3.21 -7.25 -14.67
N ILE A 123 4.51 -6.98 -14.82
CA ILE A 123 5.39 -6.78 -13.66
C ILE A 123 5.07 -5.48 -12.89
N LEU A 124 4.65 -4.42 -13.57
CA LEU A 124 4.21 -3.19 -12.90
C LEU A 124 2.93 -3.40 -12.07
N PHE A 125 1.96 -4.16 -12.56
CA PHE A 125 0.79 -4.56 -11.77
C PHE A 125 1.18 -5.43 -10.57
N PHE A 126 2.13 -6.35 -10.76
CA PHE A 126 2.70 -7.13 -9.66
C PHE A 126 3.35 -6.24 -8.59
N TYR A 127 4.14 -5.24 -8.99
CA TYR A 127 4.73 -4.29 -8.04
C TYR A 127 3.71 -3.39 -7.38
N ARG A 128 2.63 -3.01 -8.08
CA ARG A 128 1.53 -2.24 -7.49
C ARG A 128 0.93 -2.99 -6.32
N ARG A 129 0.72 -4.30 -6.49
CA ARG A 129 0.22 -5.19 -5.43
C ARG A 129 1.16 -5.28 -4.23
N LEU A 130 2.47 -5.25 -4.44
CA LEU A 130 3.46 -5.30 -3.35
C LEU A 130 3.62 -3.98 -2.61
N THR A 131 3.28 -2.85 -3.22
CA THR A 131 3.56 -1.50 -2.70
C THR A 131 2.32 -0.71 -2.27
N LEU A 132 1.15 -1.36 -2.18
CA LEU A 132 -0.10 -0.75 -1.72
C LEU A 132 0.08 -0.03 -0.38
N GLY A 133 -0.26 1.26 -0.32
CA GLY A 133 -0.24 2.07 0.91
C GLY A 133 1.08 2.79 1.23
N LEU A 134 2.10 2.72 0.36
CA LEU A 134 3.38 3.42 0.51
C LEU A 134 3.45 4.67 -0.38
N THR A 135 4.25 5.66 0.01
CA THR A 135 4.52 6.92 -0.74
C THR A 135 5.02 6.70 -2.18
N LYS A 136 5.40 5.46 -2.54
CA LYS A 136 5.91 5.06 -3.87
C LYS A 136 4.81 4.87 -4.94
N GLU A 137 3.52 4.97 -4.59
CA GLU A 137 2.42 4.83 -5.56
C GLU A 137 2.51 5.82 -6.72
N ARG A 138 2.99 7.06 -6.47
CA ARG A 138 3.20 8.07 -7.53
C ARG A 138 4.26 7.65 -8.55
N THR A 139 5.40 7.12 -8.10
CA THR A 139 6.47 6.63 -8.97
C THR A 139 5.98 5.49 -9.86
N LEU A 140 5.18 4.59 -9.31
CA LEU A 140 4.62 3.46 -10.04
C LEU A 140 3.65 3.92 -11.15
N ASN A 141 2.78 4.89 -10.86
CA ASN A 141 1.89 5.45 -11.88
C ASN A 141 2.66 6.15 -13.02
N LEU A 142 3.76 6.86 -12.70
CA LEU A 142 4.64 7.45 -13.73
C LEU A 142 5.27 6.38 -14.63
N LEU A 143 5.69 5.25 -14.07
CA LEU A 143 6.26 4.14 -14.84
C LEU A 143 5.25 3.47 -15.77
N PHE A 144 3.97 3.36 -15.36
CA PHE A 144 2.89 2.92 -16.25
C PHE A 144 2.75 3.84 -17.46
N VAL A 145 2.71 5.16 -17.24
CA VAL A 145 2.62 6.15 -18.32
C VAL A 145 3.87 6.08 -19.22
N PHE A 146 5.06 6.00 -18.63
CA PHE A 146 6.31 5.90 -19.38
C PHE A 146 6.36 4.65 -20.28
N CYS A 147 5.94 3.48 -19.77
CA CYS A 147 5.86 2.27 -20.58
C CYS A 147 4.82 2.42 -21.72
N GLY A 148 3.68 3.05 -21.46
CA GLY A 148 2.67 3.32 -22.48
C GLY A 148 3.15 4.25 -23.59
N VAL A 149 3.83 5.34 -23.22
CA VAL A 149 4.37 6.32 -24.18
C VAL A 149 5.48 5.71 -25.04
N THR A 150 6.40 4.96 -24.43
CA THR A 150 7.49 4.29 -25.18
C THR A 150 6.96 3.23 -26.14
N TRP A 151 5.93 2.46 -25.75
CA TRP A 151 5.26 1.53 -26.67
C TRP A 151 4.61 2.28 -27.84
N ALA A 152 3.80 3.31 -27.55
CA ALA A 152 3.11 4.09 -28.58
C ALA A 152 4.12 4.73 -29.56
N THR A 153 5.23 5.24 -29.04
CA THR A 153 6.32 5.82 -29.84
C THR A 153 6.90 4.79 -30.80
N LEU A 154 7.14 3.57 -30.33
CA LEU A 154 7.66 2.49 -31.16
C LEU A 154 6.67 2.08 -32.26
N ILE A 155 5.38 1.94 -31.93
CA ILE A 155 4.35 1.57 -32.91
C ILE A 155 4.21 2.64 -33.98
N ILE A 156 4.24 3.92 -33.59
CA ILE A 156 4.23 5.04 -34.53
C ILE A 156 5.47 5.02 -35.42
N ALA A 157 6.65 4.77 -34.85
CA ALA A 157 7.89 4.64 -35.62
C ALA A 157 7.74 3.53 -36.67
N VAL A 158 7.42 2.29 -36.26
CA VAL A 158 7.23 1.14 -37.16
C VAL A 158 6.22 1.43 -38.27
N SER A 159 5.10 2.09 -37.94
CA SER A 159 4.04 2.41 -38.91
C SER A 159 4.42 3.52 -39.89
N SER A 160 5.35 4.39 -39.52
CA SER A 160 5.71 5.59 -40.28
C SER A 160 7.00 5.46 -41.08
N THR A 161 7.80 4.41 -40.82
CA THR A 161 9.12 4.19 -41.41
C THR A 161 9.14 4.16 -42.94
N CYS A 162 8.15 3.52 -43.58
CA CYS A 162 8.16 3.33 -45.03
C CYS A 162 6.96 4.01 -45.69
N ARG A 163 7.23 4.88 -46.68
CA ARG A 163 6.21 5.56 -47.49
C ARG A 163 6.51 5.43 -48.98
N PRO A 164 5.54 5.05 -49.83
CA PRO A 164 4.15 4.67 -49.50
C PRO A 164 4.04 3.37 -48.68
N PHE A 165 2.99 3.23 -47.87
CA PHE A 165 2.88 2.17 -46.85
C PHE A 165 2.96 0.74 -47.40
N HIS A 166 2.53 0.51 -48.65
CA HIS A 166 2.59 -0.81 -49.28
C HIS A 166 4.03 -1.30 -49.54
N ASN A 167 5.00 -0.38 -49.60
CA ASN A 167 6.42 -0.72 -49.79
C ASN A 167 7.01 -1.51 -48.62
N ASN A 168 6.29 -1.66 -47.50
CA ASN A 168 6.70 -2.54 -46.41
C ASN A 168 6.78 -4.02 -46.82
N TRP A 169 6.10 -4.42 -47.90
CA TRP A 169 6.05 -5.80 -48.39
C TRP A 169 6.21 -5.93 -49.92
N THR A 170 6.50 -4.85 -50.63
CA THR A 170 6.70 -4.87 -52.08
C THR A 170 8.00 -5.58 -52.46
N ILE A 171 7.95 -6.42 -53.50
CA ILE A 171 9.11 -7.13 -54.07
C ILE A 171 9.55 -6.53 -55.42
N ARG A 172 8.59 -6.09 -56.25
CA ARG A 172 8.84 -5.51 -57.59
C ARG A 172 8.05 -4.20 -57.77
N PRO A 173 8.70 -3.04 -58.00
CA PRO A 173 10.14 -2.81 -57.87
C PRO A 173 10.58 -2.96 -56.40
N LEU A 174 11.83 -3.37 -56.19
CA LEU A 174 12.35 -3.55 -54.84
C LEU A 174 12.48 -2.18 -54.14
N PRO A 175 11.92 -1.99 -52.93
CA PRO A 175 11.93 -0.71 -52.25
C PRO A 175 13.33 -0.33 -51.73
N GLY A 176 13.52 0.91 -51.28
CA GLY A 176 14.82 1.33 -50.72
C GLY A 176 15.21 0.58 -49.45
N GLU A 177 16.52 0.56 -49.13
CA GLU A 177 17.07 -0.15 -47.96
C GLU A 177 16.37 0.21 -46.64
N GLU A 178 15.91 1.46 -46.49
CA GLU A 178 15.20 1.91 -45.28
C GLU A 178 13.88 1.16 -45.03
N CYS A 179 13.23 0.64 -46.09
CA CYS A 179 12.00 -0.13 -46.02
C CYS A 179 12.26 -1.64 -45.86
N ILE A 180 13.36 -2.13 -46.43
CA ILE A 180 13.79 -3.53 -46.41
C ILE A 180 14.47 -3.88 -45.08
N PHE A 181 15.59 -3.23 -44.77
CA PHE A 181 16.38 -3.46 -43.56
C PHE A 181 16.22 -2.28 -42.60
N ARG A 182 15.20 -2.38 -41.75
CA ARG A 182 14.75 -1.30 -40.86
C ARG A 182 15.65 -1.11 -39.64
N ALA A 183 16.93 -0.81 -39.85
CA ALA A 183 17.93 -0.67 -38.80
C ALA A 183 17.52 0.37 -37.73
N GLN A 184 16.85 1.45 -38.13
CA GLN A 184 16.27 2.45 -37.22
C GLN A 184 15.25 1.85 -36.25
N ASN A 185 14.39 0.93 -36.71
CA ASN A 185 13.38 0.31 -35.86
C ASN A 185 14.02 -0.63 -34.83
N PHE A 186 15.08 -1.35 -35.20
CA PHE A 186 15.86 -2.16 -34.26
C PHE A 186 16.52 -1.30 -33.16
N LYS A 187 17.15 -0.19 -33.55
CA LYS A 187 17.77 0.75 -32.61
C LYS A 187 16.74 1.36 -31.66
N ALA A 188 15.60 1.83 -32.20
CA ALA A 188 14.51 2.41 -31.41
C ALA A 188 13.91 1.37 -30.45
N LEU A 189 13.62 0.18 -30.94
CA LEU A 189 13.10 -0.94 -30.14
C LEU A 189 14.03 -1.24 -28.96
N ALA A 190 15.33 -1.41 -29.19
CA ALA A 190 16.27 -1.71 -28.12
C ALA A 190 16.47 -0.55 -27.13
N ALA A 191 16.61 0.68 -27.62
CA ALA A 191 16.76 1.85 -26.75
C ALA A 191 15.56 1.99 -25.80
N LEU A 192 14.34 1.90 -26.33
CA LEU A 192 13.11 2.01 -25.54
C LEU A 192 12.90 0.79 -24.64
N ASN A 193 13.28 -0.41 -25.09
CA ASN A 193 13.21 -1.64 -24.30
C ASN A 193 14.12 -1.56 -23.07
N ILE A 194 15.39 -1.21 -23.28
CA ILE A 194 16.41 -1.09 -22.23
C ILE A 194 16.05 0.04 -21.26
N ALA A 195 15.65 1.21 -21.78
CA ALA A 195 15.30 2.36 -20.94
C ALA A 195 14.15 2.06 -19.97
N THR A 196 13.12 1.35 -20.46
CA THR A 196 11.98 0.94 -19.62
C THR A 196 12.37 -0.14 -18.61
N ASP A 197 13.22 -1.10 -18.96
CA ASP A 197 13.71 -2.12 -18.03
C ASP A 197 14.55 -1.53 -16.90
N VAL A 198 15.47 -0.61 -17.23
CA VAL A 198 16.27 0.13 -16.24
C VAL A 198 15.36 0.91 -15.29
N ALA A 199 14.35 1.60 -15.83
CA ALA A 199 13.41 2.37 -15.03
C ALA A 199 12.61 1.47 -14.06
N ILE A 200 12.16 0.29 -14.50
CA ILE A 200 11.42 -0.66 -13.66
C ILE A 200 12.32 -1.23 -12.54
N LEU A 201 13.59 -1.49 -12.81
CA LEU A 201 14.56 -1.99 -11.82
C LEU A 201 14.83 -1.01 -10.66
N THR A 202 14.50 0.28 -10.83
CA THR A 202 14.62 1.27 -9.74
C THR A 202 13.62 1.05 -8.59
N ILE A 203 12.52 0.32 -8.81
CA ILE A 203 11.51 0.03 -7.77
C ILE A 203 12.08 -0.86 -6.64
N PRO A 204 12.62 -2.05 -6.93
CA PRO A 204 13.14 -2.97 -5.90
C PRO A 204 14.44 -2.49 -5.24
N ALA A 205 15.31 -1.74 -5.93
CA ALA A 205 16.66 -1.41 -5.42
C ALA A 205 16.67 -0.69 -4.04
N PRO A 206 15.88 0.37 -3.80
CA PRO A 206 15.84 1.04 -2.49
C PRO A 206 15.13 0.23 -1.40
N MET A 207 14.29 -0.75 -1.78
CA MET A 207 13.57 -1.60 -0.82
C MET A 207 14.51 -2.62 -0.15
N ILE A 208 15.65 -2.92 -0.77
CA ILE A 208 16.60 -3.94 -0.30
C ILE A 208 17.61 -3.37 0.69
N TRP A 209 17.98 -2.09 0.55
CA TRP A 209 19.06 -1.50 1.36
C TRP A 209 18.68 -1.17 2.79
N HIS A 210 17.40 -1.01 3.10
CA HIS A 210 16.95 -0.54 4.41
C HIS A 210 16.21 -1.57 5.25
N LEU A 211 16.06 -2.82 4.78
CA LEU A 211 15.34 -3.86 5.51
C LEU A 211 16.25 -5.03 5.93
N ARG A 212 16.20 -5.38 7.21
CA ARG A 212 16.76 -6.63 7.76
C ARG A 212 15.83 -7.80 7.38
N ILE A 213 15.90 -8.24 6.13
CA ILE A 213 15.04 -9.32 5.60
C ILE A 213 15.74 -10.69 5.78
N PRO A 214 15.04 -11.77 6.18
CA PRO A 214 15.60 -13.13 6.20
C PRO A 214 16.12 -13.58 4.83
N LEU A 215 17.19 -14.39 4.84
CA LEU A 215 18.00 -14.76 3.67
C LEU A 215 17.18 -15.28 2.48
N TRP A 216 16.15 -16.09 2.73
CA TRP A 216 15.27 -16.64 1.69
C TRP A 216 14.54 -15.54 0.89
N LYS A 217 14.00 -14.52 1.58
CA LYS A 217 13.33 -13.40 0.91
C LYS A 217 14.34 -12.52 0.16
N ARG A 218 15.57 -12.40 0.67
CA ARG A 218 16.69 -11.72 -0.03
C ARG A 218 17.07 -12.44 -1.32
N VAL A 219 17.20 -13.78 -1.29
CA VAL A 219 17.49 -14.60 -2.47
C VAL A 219 16.40 -14.44 -3.54
N GLY A 220 15.12 -14.48 -3.16
CA GLY A 220 14.02 -14.29 -4.11
C GLY A 220 14.03 -12.93 -4.80
N VAL A 221 14.35 -11.86 -4.08
CA VAL A 221 14.45 -10.51 -4.65
C VAL A 221 15.73 -10.33 -5.48
N THR A 222 16.86 -10.91 -5.07
CA THR A 222 18.09 -10.92 -5.87
C THR A 222 17.88 -11.64 -7.20
N LEU A 223 17.21 -12.79 -7.20
CA LEU A 223 16.90 -13.51 -8.44
C LEU A 223 16.00 -12.70 -9.38
N LEU A 224 15.03 -11.95 -8.84
CA LEU A 224 14.18 -11.06 -9.63
C LEU A 224 14.99 -9.92 -10.29
N LEU A 225 15.91 -9.30 -9.55
CA LEU A 225 16.81 -8.26 -10.06
C LEU A 225 17.77 -8.80 -11.13
N CYS A 226 18.37 -9.97 -10.89
CA CYS A 226 19.22 -10.64 -11.87
C CYS A 226 18.44 -10.98 -13.15
N GLY A 227 17.16 -11.35 -13.03
CA GLY A 227 16.29 -11.58 -14.18
C GLY A 227 16.15 -10.35 -15.08
N GLY A 228 15.93 -9.16 -14.51
CA GLY A 228 15.83 -7.93 -15.30
C GLY A 228 17.15 -7.50 -15.96
N LEU A 229 18.29 -7.66 -15.28
CA LEU A 229 19.62 -7.41 -15.88
C LEU A 229 19.94 -8.38 -17.02
N PHE A 230 19.46 -9.60 -16.92
CA PHE A 230 19.64 -10.61 -17.95
C PHE A 230 18.80 -10.31 -19.21
N VAL A 231 17.56 -9.85 -19.05
CA VAL A 231 16.70 -9.39 -20.17
C VAL A 231 17.35 -8.22 -20.92
N ILE A 232 17.92 -7.25 -20.19
CA ILE A 232 18.67 -6.13 -20.79
C ILE A 232 19.85 -6.65 -21.62
N SER A 233 20.62 -7.61 -21.08
CA SER A 233 21.74 -8.23 -21.79
C SER A 233 21.29 -8.94 -23.07
N ALA A 234 20.18 -9.69 -23.02
CA ALA A 234 19.61 -10.36 -24.19
C ALA A 234 19.18 -9.36 -25.28
N ALA A 235 18.57 -8.22 -24.90
CA ALA A 235 18.20 -7.17 -25.84
C ALA A 235 19.42 -6.52 -26.53
N ILE A 236 20.52 -6.34 -25.79
CA ILE A 236 21.80 -5.83 -26.34
C ILE A 236 22.39 -6.86 -27.32
N ILE A 237 22.46 -8.13 -26.93
CA ILE A 237 22.98 -9.22 -27.77
C ILE A 237 22.17 -9.32 -29.06
N ARG A 238 20.84 -9.26 -28.98
CA ARG A 238 19.97 -9.27 -30.15
C ARG A 238 20.33 -8.17 -31.14
N VAL A 239 20.41 -6.91 -30.69
CA VAL A 239 20.77 -5.81 -31.59
C VAL A 239 22.18 -5.92 -32.13
N ALA A 240 23.15 -6.31 -31.30
CA ALA A 240 24.52 -6.49 -31.74
C ALA A 240 24.62 -7.54 -32.86
N LEU A 241 23.99 -8.70 -32.68
CA LEU A 241 24.05 -9.79 -33.66
C LEU A 241 23.19 -9.54 -34.89
N THR A 242 22.02 -8.93 -34.76
CA THR A 242 21.16 -8.60 -35.92
C THR A 242 21.75 -7.49 -36.78
N LEU A 243 22.44 -6.49 -36.21
CA LEU A 243 23.05 -5.40 -36.98
C LEU A 243 24.44 -5.73 -37.55
N THR A 244 25.11 -6.77 -37.05
CA THR A 244 26.44 -7.20 -37.53
C THR A 244 26.41 -8.44 -38.41
N GLY A 245 25.32 -9.21 -38.37
CA GLY A 245 25.12 -10.40 -39.21
C GLY A 245 24.57 -10.09 -40.60
N THR A 246 24.38 -11.15 -41.40
CA THR A 246 23.70 -11.04 -42.70
C THR A 246 22.21 -10.75 -42.49
N PRO A 247 21.65 -9.72 -43.17
CA PRO A 247 20.24 -9.37 -43.04
C PRO A 247 19.39 -10.46 -43.69
N SER A 248 18.74 -11.29 -42.88
CA SER A 248 17.81 -12.33 -43.32
C SER A 248 16.68 -12.49 -42.32
N VAL A 249 15.54 -13.06 -42.77
CA VAL A 249 14.39 -13.34 -41.88
C VAL A 249 14.81 -14.25 -40.72
N LEU A 250 15.73 -15.20 -40.96
CA LEU A 250 16.26 -16.09 -39.93
C LEU A 250 17.03 -15.32 -38.85
N ASN A 251 18.03 -14.52 -39.24
CA ASN A 251 18.93 -13.85 -38.29
C ASN A 251 18.23 -12.76 -37.47
N ILE A 252 17.19 -12.14 -38.03
CA ILE A 252 16.34 -11.19 -37.31
C ILE A 252 15.57 -11.87 -36.18
N ASN A 253 14.95 -13.02 -36.48
CA ASN A 253 14.00 -13.64 -35.57
C ASN A 253 14.66 -14.58 -34.54
N LEU A 254 15.81 -15.16 -34.83
CA LEU A 254 16.48 -16.17 -34.00
C LEU A 254 16.66 -15.74 -32.53
N TRP A 255 17.20 -14.54 -32.31
CA TRP A 255 17.44 -14.03 -30.95
C TRP A 255 16.20 -13.46 -30.27
N GLY A 256 15.22 -12.99 -31.06
CA GLY A 256 13.95 -12.49 -30.54
C GLY A 256 13.21 -13.55 -29.72
N TYR A 257 13.10 -14.78 -30.22
CA TYR A 257 12.40 -15.86 -29.51
C TYR A 257 13.07 -16.25 -28.19
N ARG A 258 14.40 -16.24 -28.13
CA ARG A 258 15.13 -16.49 -26.88
C ARG A 258 14.85 -15.40 -25.85
N GLU A 259 14.89 -14.12 -26.26
CA GLU A 259 14.58 -12.97 -25.40
C GLU A 259 13.15 -13.07 -24.85
N THR A 260 12.15 -13.37 -25.68
CA THR A 260 10.74 -13.45 -25.24
C THR A 260 10.50 -14.51 -24.17
N VAL A 261 11.06 -15.72 -24.31
CA VAL A 261 10.90 -16.78 -23.30
C VAL A 261 11.59 -16.43 -21.99
N ILE A 262 12.81 -15.88 -22.07
CA ILE A 262 13.57 -15.44 -20.90
C ILE A 262 12.79 -14.36 -20.13
N ALA A 263 12.28 -13.35 -20.84
CA ALA A 263 11.49 -12.27 -20.25
C ALA A 263 10.20 -12.82 -19.62
N LEU A 264 9.53 -13.74 -20.31
CA LEU A 264 8.32 -14.40 -19.80
C LEU A 264 8.57 -15.18 -18.50
N LEU A 265 9.66 -15.95 -18.45
CA LEU A 265 10.09 -16.67 -17.26
C LEU A 265 10.35 -15.72 -16.09
N ALA A 266 11.11 -14.65 -16.33
CA ALA A 266 11.46 -13.67 -15.30
C ALA A 266 10.21 -12.98 -14.70
N VAL A 267 9.25 -12.59 -15.55
CA VAL A 267 8.00 -11.94 -15.11
C VAL A 267 7.06 -12.91 -14.40
N THR A 268 7.05 -14.19 -14.81
CA THR A 268 6.13 -15.19 -14.28
C THR A 268 6.64 -15.85 -12.99
N ALA A 269 7.95 -15.90 -12.77
CA ALA A 269 8.57 -16.58 -11.63
C ALA A 269 8.00 -16.17 -10.25
N PRO A 270 7.77 -14.88 -9.93
CA PRO A 270 7.20 -14.50 -8.63
C PRO A 270 5.79 -15.05 -8.40
N VAL A 271 4.98 -15.12 -9.46
CA VAL A 271 3.60 -15.61 -9.43
C VAL A 271 3.55 -17.12 -9.18
N LEU A 272 4.56 -17.85 -9.64
CA LEU A 272 4.69 -19.30 -9.44
C LEU A 272 5.19 -19.69 -8.04
N SER A 273 5.65 -18.74 -7.23
CA SER A 273 6.16 -19.00 -5.87
C SER A 273 5.25 -19.86 -4.95
N PRO A 274 3.90 -19.83 -5.05
CA PRO A 274 3.03 -20.72 -4.27
C PRO A 274 3.25 -22.21 -4.54
N LEU A 275 3.71 -22.61 -5.74
CA LEU A 275 3.96 -24.02 -6.09
C LEU A 275 4.97 -24.70 -5.16
N PHE A 276 5.92 -23.93 -4.64
CA PHE A 276 6.97 -24.42 -3.76
C PHE A 276 6.52 -24.50 -2.29
N ARG A 277 5.25 -24.20 -1.98
CA ARG A 277 4.70 -24.26 -0.63
C ARG A 277 3.87 -25.55 -0.44
N PRO A 278 4.11 -26.34 0.63
CA PRO A 278 3.37 -27.58 0.87
C PRO A 278 1.84 -27.40 0.95
N GLY A 279 1.38 -26.24 1.43
CA GLY A 279 -0.05 -25.90 1.52
C GLY A 279 -0.75 -25.77 0.17
N PHE A 280 -0.02 -25.52 -0.92
CA PHE A 280 -0.59 -25.42 -2.26
C PHE A 280 -1.17 -26.75 -2.75
N TRP A 281 -0.51 -27.86 -2.40
CA TRP A 281 -0.85 -29.20 -2.87
C TRP A 281 -1.91 -29.93 -2.02
N LYS A 282 -2.29 -29.36 -0.87
CA LYS A 282 -3.36 -29.93 -0.03
C LYS A 282 -4.72 -29.79 -0.72
N ARG A 283 -5.63 -30.77 -0.51
CA ARG A 283 -7.01 -30.71 -1.00
C ARG A 283 -7.78 -29.64 -0.21
N GLY A 284 -8.49 -28.75 -0.91
CA GLY A 284 -9.23 -27.62 -0.32
C GLY A 284 -8.85 -26.29 -0.96
N VAL A 285 -9.47 -25.19 -0.51
CA VAL A 285 -9.12 -23.82 -0.92
C VAL A 285 -7.68 -23.53 -0.48
N TYR A 286 -6.85 -23.00 -1.39
CA TYR A 286 -5.50 -22.60 -1.03
C TYR A 286 -5.55 -21.39 -0.10
N VAL A 287 -5.14 -21.58 1.16
CA VAL A 287 -4.99 -20.50 2.14
C VAL A 287 -3.49 -20.27 2.35
N PRO A 288 -2.93 -19.09 2.00
CA PRO A 288 -1.54 -18.76 2.29
C PRO A 288 -1.24 -18.85 3.80
N ARG A 289 -0.22 -19.64 4.18
CA ARG A 289 0.11 -20.06 5.56
C ARG A 289 0.57 -18.94 6.53
N GLU A 290 0.47 -17.66 6.17
CA GLU A 290 0.74 -16.52 7.08
C GLU A 290 -0.55 -15.91 7.64
N VAL A 291 -1.72 -16.45 7.27
CA VAL A 291 -3.05 -15.87 7.56
C VAL A 291 -3.99 -16.83 8.35
N ASP A 292 -3.59 -18.08 8.57
CA ASP A 292 -4.55 -19.16 8.82
C ASP A 292 -5.06 -19.34 10.26
N GLU A 293 -4.52 -18.63 11.26
CA GLU A 293 -5.03 -18.74 12.65
C GLU A 293 -5.69 -17.46 13.19
N GLN A 294 -5.27 -16.27 12.74
CA GLN A 294 -5.85 -15.00 13.22
C GLN A 294 -7.08 -14.55 12.43
N GLN A 295 -7.21 -14.93 11.15
CA GLN A 295 -8.23 -14.35 10.27
C GLN A 295 -9.55 -15.14 10.23
N ARG A 296 -9.56 -16.43 10.59
CA ARG A 296 -10.82 -17.21 10.70
C ARG A 296 -11.72 -16.72 11.84
N GLY A 297 -11.14 -16.16 12.90
CA GLY A 297 -11.90 -15.46 13.94
C GLY A 297 -12.48 -14.14 13.42
N ALA A 298 -11.65 -13.36 12.72
CA ALA A 298 -12.04 -12.06 12.19
C ALA A 298 -13.11 -12.14 11.08
N GLU A 299 -13.10 -13.16 10.22
CA GLU A 299 -14.07 -13.29 9.12
C GLU A 299 -15.47 -13.71 9.61
N GLN A 300 -15.56 -14.51 10.68
CA GLN A 300 -16.85 -14.79 11.32
C GLN A 300 -17.44 -13.53 11.95
N GLU A 301 -16.60 -12.69 12.57
CA GLU A 301 -17.01 -11.39 13.10
C GLU A 301 -17.40 -10.41 11.99
N ILE A 302 -16.62 -10.34 10.90
CA ILE A 302 -16.90 -9.46 9.74
C ILE A 302 -18.18 -9.88 9.02
N ALA A 303 -18.48 -11.17 8.88
CA ALA A 303 -19.74 -11.64 8.28
C ALA A 303 -20.97 -11.33 9.17
N VAL A 304 -20.79 -11.22 10.48
CA VAL A 304 -21.80 -10.71 11.41
C VAL A 304 -21.90 -9.18 11.30
N MET A 305 -20.78 -8.47 11.15
CA MET A 305 -20.73 -7.02 10.94
C MET A 305 -21.31 -6.58 9.60
N GLU A 306 -21.09 -7.32 8.50
CA GLU A 306 -21.63 -7.00 7.17
C GLU A 306 -23.14 -7.22 7.08
N ARG A 307 -23.68 -8.22 7.81
CA ARG A 307 -25.12 -8.36 7.99
C ARG A 307 -25.70 -7.14 8.71
N ARG A 308 -25.02 -6.62 9.74
CA ARG A 308 -25.40 -5.36 10.43
C ARG A 308 -25.16 -4.12 9.54
N ARG A 309 -24.17 -4.12 8.65
CA ARG A 309 -23.87 -3.03 7.71
C ARG A 309 -24.93 -2.91 6.62
N ARG A 310 -25.47 -4.03 6.12
CA ARG A 310 -26.55 -4.04 5.11
C ARG A 310 -27.87 -3.49 5.64
N TRP A 311 -28.14 -3.66 6.93
CA TRP A 311 -29.26 -2.98 7.61
C TRP A 311 -29.03 -1.47 7.74
N ARG A 312 -27.82 -1.02 8.11
CA ARG A 312 -27.48 0.41 8.22
C ARG A 312 -27.38 1.16 6.89
N LEU A 313 -26.99 0.49 5.81
CA LEU A 313 -26.91 1.09 4.47
C LEU A 313 -28.29 1.31 3.84
N ARG A 314 -29.37 0.73 4.37
CA ARG A 314 -30.73 1.03 3.88
C ARG A 314 -31.26 2.38 4.41
N ASP A 315 -30.73 2.86 5.52
CA ASP A 315 -31.12 4.12 6.14
C ASP A 315 -30.20 5.30 5.75
N SER A 316 -29.05 5.05 5.11
CA SER A 316 -28.07 6.08 4.74
C SER A 316 -28.24 6.65 3.31
N TRP A 317 -29.25 6.24 2.56
CA TRP A 317 -29.49 6.77 1.20
C TRP A 317 -30.21 8.13 1.17
N PHE A 318 -30.57 8.71 2.33
CA PHE A 318 -31.37 9.94 2.41
C PHE A 318 -30.66 11.18 2.99
N PHE A 319 -29.40 11.11 3.43
CA PHE A 319 -28.69 12.31 3.90
C PHE A 319 -27.27 12.36 3.33
N GLY A 320 -27.04 13.34 2.47
CA GLY A 320 -25.72 13.70 1.97
C GLY A 320 -24.80 14.12 3.12
N SER A 321 -23.51 13.83 2.96
CA SER A 321 -22.45 14.26 3.86
C SER A 321 -22.37 15.78 3.91
N THR A 322 -22.91 16.38 4.97
CA THR A 322 -22.53 17.72 5.40
C THR A 322 -21.18 17.60 6.10
N GLU A 323 -20.10 18.08 5.45
CA GLU A 323 -18.91 18.49 6.19
C GLU A 323 -19.36 19.55 7.20
N ASP A 324 -19.26 19.22 8.49
CA ASP A 324 -19.59 20.13 9.57
C ASP A 324 -18.47 21.18 9.66
N ASP A 325 -18.76 22.39 9.18
CA ASP A 325 -17.87 23.57 9.04
C ASP A 325 -17.48 24.19 10.41
N THR A 326 -17.55 23.40 11.48
CA THR A 326 -17.21 23.82 12.84
C THR A 326 -15.68 23.86 13.02
N PRO A 327 -15.09 25.00 13.42
CA PRO A 327 -13.65 25.12 13.68
C PRO A 327 -13.20 24.08 14.70
N LYS A 328 -12.21 23.26 14.34
CA LYS A 328 -11.70 22.21 15.23
C LYS A 328 -10.78 22.80 16.31
N PRO A 329 -10.74 22.21 17.52
CA PRO A 329 -9.85 22.65 18.59
C PRO A 329 -8.37 22.60 18.20
N VAL A 330 -7.59 23.60 18.61
CA VAL A 330 -6.16 23.73 18.29
C VAL A 330 -5.28 23.71 19.55
N ASN A 331 -5.69 24.37 20.63
CA ASN A 331 -4.86 24.53 21.83
C ASN A 331 -5.31 23.59 22.96
N PHE A 332 -4.47 22.62 23.29
CA PHE A 332 -4.75 21.58 24.27
C PHE A 332 -3.88 21.80 25.51
N GLY A 333 -4.52 22.00 26.66
CA GLY A 333 -3.85 22.06 27.95
C GLY A 333 -3.98 20.76 28.72
N VAL A 334 -2.93 20.37 29.43
CA VAL A 334 -2.95 19.27 30.40
C VAL A 334 -2.40 19.75 31.74
N ILE A 335 -3.16 19.54 32.82
CA ILE A 335 -2.68 19.87 34.16
C ILE A 335 -1.83 18.72 34.68
N VAL A 336 -0.65 19.02 35.20
CA VAL A 336 0.20 18.07 35.93
C VAL A 336 0.52 18.60 37.33
N PHE A 337 0.46 17.70 38.30
CA PHE A 337 0.75 17.97 39.71
C PHE A 337 1.49 16.78 40.33
N PRO A 338 2.25 16.95 41.43
CA PRO A 338 2.99 15.85 42.05
C PRO A 338 2.09 14.65 42.34
N ALA A 339 2.55 13.43 42.04
CA ALA A 339 1.80 12.18 42.15
C ALA A 339 0.53 12.10 41.27
N PHE A 340 0.53 12.72 40.09
CA PHE A 340 -0.47 12.45 39.05
C PHE A 340 -0.33 11.02 38.51
N GLN A 341 -1.43 10.45 38.02
CA GLN A 341 -1.45 9.09 37.47
C GLN A 341 -0.95 9.08 36.02
N GLN A 342 0.10 8.29 35.74
CA GLN A 342 0.76 8.25 34.43
C GLN A 342 -0.20 8.00 33.27
N LEU A 343 -0.95 6.90 33.29
CA LEU A 343 -1.81 6.52 32.16
C LEU A 343 -3.09 7.36 32.05
N ASP A 344 -3.49 8.08 33.10
CA ASP A 344 -4.57 9.06 33.01
C ASP A 344 -4.18 10.26 32.14
N LEU A 345 -2.87 10.52 32.01
CA LEU A 345 -2.31 11.54 31.13
C LEU A 345 -1.82 10.95 29.80
N PHE A 346 -0.90 9.99 29.86
CA PHE A 346 -0.20 9.50 28.68
C PHE A 346 -1.07 8.65 27.75
N GLY A 347 -2.11 7.99 28.28
CA GLY A 347 -3.08 7.28 27.44
C GLY A 347 -3.84 8.23 26.50
N PRO A 348 -4.53 9.25 27.02
CA PRO A 348 -5.13 10.32 26.20
C PRO A 348 -4.13 11.02 25.28
N LEU A 349 -2.94 11.37 25.79
CA LEU A 349 -1.93 12.10 25.01
C LEU A 349 -1.41 11.29 23.81
N ASP A 350 -1.30 9.98 23.91
CA ASP A 350 -0.84 9.15 22.79
C ASP A 350 -1.87 9.16 21.64
N ALA A 351 -3.16 9.05 21.97
CA ALA A 351 -4.25 9.19 21.00
C ALA A 351 -4.27 10.58 20.34
N LEU A 352 -4.09 11.65 21.14
CA LEU A 352 -4.01 13.03 20.61
C LEU A 352 -2.73 13.27 19.78
N SER A 353 -1.62 12.62 20.13
CA SER A 353 -0.36 12.70 19.38
C SER A 353 -0.46 12.05 18.00
N LEU A 354 -1.31 11.04 17.85
CA LEU A 354 -1.62 10.48 16.53
C LEU A 354 -2.58 11.36 15.74
N LEU A 355 -3.55 11.99 16.41
CA LEU A 355 -4.48 12.94 15.80
C LEU A 355 -3.75 14.18 15.23
N SER A 356 -2.69 14.65 15.91
CA SER A 356 -1.91 15.82 15.49
C SER A 356 -1.16 15.63 14.17
N ARG A 357 -1.03 14.39 13.67
CA ARG A 357 -0.44 14.11 12.36
C ARG A 357 -1.32 14.57 11.19
N SER A 358 -2.62 14.75 11.42
CA SER A 358 -3.59 15.22 10.42
C SER A 358 -4.26 16.54 10.79
N HIS A 359 -4.11 17.01 12.03
CA HIS A 359 -4.72 18.25 12.51
C HIS A 359 -3.69 19.12 13.22
N LYS A 360 -3.75 20.43 13.00
CA LYS A 360 -2.91 21.38 13.72
C LYS A 360 -3.31 21.39 15.20
N MET A 361 -2.38 21.04 16.07
CA MET A 361 -2.61 20.98 17.51
C MET A 361 -1.38 21.49 18.26
N ASN A 362 -1.60 22.26 19.31
CA ASN A 362 -0.60 22.73 20.26
C ASN A 362 -0.84 22.03 21.61
N LEU A 363 0.20 21.46 22.20
CA LEU A 363 0.14 20.86 23.53
C LEU A 363 0.81 21.77 24.55
N HIS A 364 0.11 22.03 25.66
CA HIS A 364 0.58 22.84 26.77
C HIS A 364 0.51 22.01 28.06
N ILE A 365 1.67 21.63 28.60
CA ILE A 365 1.80 20.99 29.90
C ILE A 365 1.86 22.10 30.96
N ILE A 366 0.88 22.11 31.86
CA ILE A 366 0.63 23.21 32.79
C ILE A 366 0.77 22.72 34.24
N ALA A 367 1.56 23.42 35.04
CA ALA A 367 1.80 23.08 36.44
C ALA A 367 1.89 24.33 37.34
N ALA A 368 2.15 24.13 38.63
CA ALA A 368 2.36 25.23 39.57
C ALA A 368 3.68 25.99 39.33
N THR A 369 4.75 25.26 39.01
CA THR A 369 6.08 25.79 38.68
C THR A 369 6.59 25.14 37.40
N LEU A 370 7.74 25.59 36.88
CA LEU A 370 8.42 24.95 35.74
C LEU A 370 9.36 23.80 36.16
N ASP A 371 9.37 23.45 37.45
CA ASP A 371 10.16 22.33 37.92
C ASP A 371 9.57 21.00 37.43
N PRO A 372 10.40 19.97 37.19
CA PRO A 372 9.91 18.66 36.79
C PRO A 372 8.88 18.08 37.77
N VAL A 373 7.69 17.75 37.28
CA VAL A 373 6.60 17.22 38.10
C VAL A 373 6.64 15.70 38.07
N SER A 374 6.76 15.08 39.24
CA SER A 374 6.95 13.63 39.37
C SER A 374 5.64 12.85 39.56
N THR A 375 5.60 11.62 39.07
CA THR A 375 4.54 10.64 39.30
C THR A 375 4.79 9.78 40.55
N LYS A 376 5.92 9.99 41.25
CA LYS A 376 6.23 9.27 42.50
C LYS A 376 5.11 9.47 43.52
N GLN A 377 4.74 8.39 44.21
CA GLN A 377 3.77 8.46 45.30
C GLN A 377 4.34 9.30 46.45
N LEU A 378 3.53 10.19 47.01
CA LEU A 378 3.94 11.03 48.14
C LEU A 378 3.77 10.26 49.46
N ALA A 379 4.80 10.28 50.30
CA ALA A 379 4.70 9.85 51.70
C ALA A 379 3.60 10.62 52.44
N ALA A 380 3.04 10.02 53.48
CA ALA A 380 1.94 10.58 54.29
C ALA A 380 0.59 10.82 53.56
N ILE A 381 0.47 10.53 52.26
CA ILE A 381 -0.82 10.48 51.55
C ILE A 381 -1.28 9.03 51.46
N GLY A 382 -2.45 8.73 52.06
CA GLY A 382 -3.06 7.40 52.01
C GLY A 382 -3.50 7.01 50.59
N ASP A 383 -3.47 5.72 50.28
CA ASP A 383 -3.81 5.20 48.96
C ASP A 383 -5.32 5.17 48.66
N GLY A 384 -6.15 5.49 49.65
CA GLY A 384 -7.61 5.48 49.57
C GLY A 384 -8.24 4.12 49.84
N ASN A 385 -7.46 3.09 50.15
CA ASN A 385 -7.92 1.70 50.34
C ASN A 385 -7.74 1.20 51.79
N ASN A 386 -7.97 2.05 52.79
CA ASN A 386 -7.72 1.73 54.22
C ASN A 386 -6.29 1.25 54.52
N ARG A 387 -5.31 1.50 53.64
CA ARG A 387 -3.90 1.22 53.96
C ARG A 387 -3.28 2.42 54.68
N PRO A 388 -2.40 2.17 55.67
CA PRO A 388 -1.68 3.24 56.32
C PRO A 388 -0.83 4.01 55.29
N PRO A 389 -0.65 5.34 55.46
CA PRO A 389 0.23 6.11 54.60
C PRO A 389 1.64 5.55 54.58
N LEU A 390 2.33 5.71 53.45
CA LEU A 390 3.74 5.31 53.35
C LEU A 390 4.61 6.19 54.26
N THR A 391 5.57 5.56 54.93
CA THR A 391 6.60 6.25 55.73
C THR A 391 7.56 7.03 54.84
N GLU A 392 7.87 6.51 53.65
CA GLU A 392 8.77 7.11 52.68
C GLU A 392 8.19 7.00 51.26
N SER A 393 8.56 7.95 50.40
CA SER A 393 8.11 7.95 48.99
C SER A 393 8.95 6.94 48.20
N PRO A 394 8.35 6.01 47.43
CA PRO A 394 9.10 5.05 46.65
C PRO A 394 9.91 5.75 45.56
N ASP A 395 11.11 5.24 45.27
CA ASP A 395 12.01 5.83 44.27
C ASP A 395 11.60 5.51 42.81
N PHE A 396 10.49 4.80 42.62
CA PHE A 396 9.95 4.46 41.30
C PHE A 396 8.98 5.53 40.80
N GLY A 397 9.33 6.23 39.73
CA GLY A 397 8.45 7.18 39.06
C GLY A 397 9.14 7.92 37.90
N THR A 398 8.35 8.62 37.11
CA THR A 398 8.82 9.46 36.00
C THR A 398 8.54 10.92 36.32
N SER A 399 9.30 11.83 35.72
CA SER A 399 9.02 13.26 35.80
C SER A 399 8.76 13.85 34.43
N ILE A 400 7.84 14.80 34.35
CA ILE A 400 7.52 15.55 33.14
C ILE A 400 7.87 17.02 33.35
N LEU A 401 8.47 17.65 32.34
CA LEU A 401 8.81 19.06 32.36
C LEU A 401 7.59 19.90 31.92
N PRO A 402 7.07 20.80 32.76
CA PRO A 402 5.99 21.71 32.37
C PRO A 402 6.46 22.71 31.30
N THR A 403 5.54 23.10 30.42
CA THR A 403 5.76 24.17 29.43
C THR A 403 5.28 25.53 29.92
N TYR A 404 4.29 25.55 30.82
CA TYR A 404 3.70 26.77 31.37
C TYR A 404 3.36 26.57 32.84
N THR A 405 3.29 27.70 33.56
CA THR A 405 2.68 27.76 34.90
C THR A 405 1.18 28.09 34.78
N PHE A 406 0.42 27.97 35.87
CA PHE A 406 -0.98 28.41 35.91
C PHE A 406 -1.17 29.88 35.50
N GLU A 407 -0.18 30.74 35.75
CA GLU A 407 -0.22 32.17 35.42
C GLU A 407 0.14 32.46 33.95
N THR A 408 1.04 31.66 33.36
CA THR A 408 1.61 31.92 32.03
C THR A 408 0.94 31.14 30.90
N ALA A 409 0.02 30.21 31.23
CA ALA A 409 -0.64 29.37 30.25
C ALA A 409 -1.48 30.18 29.23
N PRO A 410 -1.35 29.92 27.91
CA PRO A 410 -2.09 30.63 26.87
C PRO A 410 -3.58 30.20 26.86
N PRO A 411 -4.46 30.91 26.10
CA PRO A 411 -5.82 30.46 25.78
C PRO A 411 -5.87 28.99 25.34
N LEU A 412 -6.85 28.25 25.87
CA LEU A 412 -7.01 26.81 25.64
C LEU A 412 -8.38 26.54 25.04
N ASP A 413 -8.45 25.60 24.10
CA ASP A 413 -9.70 25.06 23.58
C ASP A 413 -10.15 23.83 24.39
N VAL A 414 -9.19 22.97 24.75
CA VAL A 414 -9.43 21.72 25.49
C VAL A 414 -8.53 21.64 26.71
N LEU A 415 -9.09 21.26 27.86
CA LEU A 415 -8.33 20.99 29.08
C LEU A 415 -8.50 19.54 29.50
N VAL A 416 -7.39 18.81 29.65
CA VAL A 416 -7.36 17.46 30.22
C VAL A 416 -6.86 17.51 31.66
N VAL A 417 -7.62 16.90 32.58
CA VAL A 417 -7.31 16.84 34.01
C VAL A 417 -7.17 15.38 34.44
N PRO A 418 -5.93 14.89 34.65
CA PRO A 418 -5.70 13.53 35.11
C PRO A 418 -6.06 13.36 36.59
N GLY A 419 -6.16 12.11 37.05
CA GLY A 419 -6.24 11.78 38.45
C GLY A 419 -4.88 11.50 39.07
N GLY A 420 -4.89 10.67 40.10
CA GLY A 420 -3.70 10.25 40.85
C GLY A 420 -3.78 10.62 42.31
N GLN A 421 -2.85 10.07 43.10
CA GLN A 421 -2.84 10.31 44.55
C GLN A 421 -2.62 11.76 44.93
N GLY A 422 -1.92 12.52 44.08
CA GLY A 422 -1.70 13.96 44.24
C GLY A 422 -2.99 14.74 44.48
N THR A 423 -4.12 14.31 43.90
CA THR A 423 -5.42 14.97 44.08
C THR A 423 -5.90 15.06 45.53
N ARG A 424 -5.36 14.20 46.42
CA ARG A 424 -5.68 14.17 47.85
C ARG A 424 -4.78 15.09 48.68
N ALA A 425 -3.71 15.63 48.10
CA ALA A 425 -2.76 16.48 48.80
C ALA A 425 -3.38 17.84 49.14
N GLN A 426 -3.06 18.35 50.33
CA GLN A 426 -3.28 19.75 50.68
C GLN A 426 -2.02 20.54 50.32
N SER A 427 -1.92 20.96 49.05
CA SER A 427 -0.75 21.66 48.54
C SER A 427 -1.12 22.83 47.62
N ALA A 428 -0.21 23.79 47.47
CA ALA A 428 -0.36 24.90 46.54
C ALA A 428 -0.59 24.43 45.09
N ALA A 429 0.01 23.30 44.70
CA ALA A 429 -0.19 22.73 43.37
C ALA A 429 -1.63 22.29 43.13
N ILE A 430 -2.29 21.69 44.13
CA ILE A 430 -3.67 21.23 44.02
C ILE A 430 -4.65 22.40 44.12
N SER A 431 -4.46 23.32 45.06
CA SER A 431 -5.27 24.54 45.15
C SER A 431 -5.16 25.38 43.88
N GLY A 432 -3.95 25.52 43.32
CA GLY A 432 -3.70 26.19 42.05
C GLY A 432 -4.36 25.49 40.87
N SER A 433 -4.32 24.16 40.81
CA SER A 433 -5.02 23.39 39.77
C SER A 433 -6.53 23.64 39.78
N ILE A 434 -7.15 23.68 40.96
CA ILE A 434 -8.59 23.92 41.13
C ILE A 434 -8.98 25.33 40.69
N GLU A 435 -8.19 26.32 41.11
CA GLU A 435 -8.42 27.71 40.71
C GLU A 435 -8.21 27.89 39.21
N PHE A 436 -7.19 27.27 38.63
CA PHE A 436 -6.97 27.28 37.20
C PHE A 436 -8.16 26.67 36.44
N ILE A 437 -8.69 25.51 36.86
CA ILE A 437 -9.89 24.92 36.24
C ILE A 437 -11.07 25.90 36.31
N ARG A 438 -11.32 26.49 37.49
CA ARG A 438 -12.42 27.46 37.69
C ARG A 438 -12.32 28.65 36.76
N GLN A 439 -11.12 29.21 36.61
CA GLN A 439 -10.88 30.39 35.78
C GLN A 439 -10.95 30.10 34.29
N ARG A 440 -10.46 28.94 33.84
CA ARG A 440 -10.37 28.62 32.41
C ARG A 440 -11.64 28.04 31.83
N PHE A 441 -12.41 27.28 32.63
CA PHE A 441 -13.60 26.55 32.16
C PHE A 441 -14.59 27.39 31.35
N PRO A 442 -14.94 28.64 31.71
CA PRO A 442 -15.90 29.45 30.94
C PRO A 442 -15.49 29.69 29.48
N SER A 443 -14.18 29.60 29.17
CA SER A 443 -13.63 29.78 27.82
C SER A 443 -13.32 28.48 27.10
N LEU A 444 -13.41 27.32 27.77
CA LEU A 444 -13.06 26.04 27.17
C LEU A 444 -14.17 25.54 26.24
N GLN A 445 -13.77 25.06 25.07
CA GLN A 445 -14.65 24.27 24.21
C GLN A 445 -14.93 22.91 24.81
N TYR A 446 -13.94 22.29 25.48
CA TYR A 446 -14.11 20.99 26.15
C TYR A 446 -13.27 20.86 27.43
N LEU A 447 -13.86 20.24 28.46
CA LEU A 447 -13.16 19.78 29.66
C LEU A 447 -13.21 18.25 29.71
N ILE A 448 -12.04 17.61 29.79
CA ILE A 448 -11.92 16.14 29.87
C ILE A 448 -11.24 15.79 31.19
N THR A 449 -11.88 15.00 32.04
CA THR A 449 -11.28 14.54 33.30
C THR A 449 -11.19 13.03 33.35
N VAL A 450 -10.06 12.52 33.84
CA VAL A 450 -9.88 11.08 34.06
C VAL A 450 -9.71 10.82 35.55
N CYS A 451 -10.33 9.76 36.06
CA CYS A 451 -10.15 9.28 37.42
C CYS A 451 -10.47 10.38 38.45
N THR A 452 -9.64 10.56 39.48
CA THR A 452 -9.83 11.60 40.51
C THR A 452 -9.65 13.04 39.99
N GLY A 453 -9.28 13.24 38.72
CA GLY A 453 -9.31 14.56 38.08
C GLY A 453 -10.71 15.18 38.10
N ALA A 454 -11.76 14.35 38.06
CA ALA A 454 -13.14 14.79 38.25
C ALA A 454 -13.36 15.45 39.62
N GLY A 455 -12.63 15.03 40.67
CA GLY A 455 -12.68 15.65 41.99
C GLY A 455 -12.10 17.07 42.03
N LEU A 456 -11.06 17.34 41.22
CA LEU A 456 -10.53 18.70 41.08
C LEU A 456 -11.52 19.61 40.36
N ALA A 457 -12.12 19.13 39.28
CA ALA A 457 -13.18 19.85 38.56
C ALA A 457 -14.43 20.07 39.43
N ALA A 458 -14.83 19.07 40.22
CA ALA A 458 -15.93 19.19 41.17
C ALA A 458 -15.66 20.27 42.23
N ARG A 459 -14.45 20.29 42.82
CA ARG A 459 -14.03 21.34 43.77
C ARG A 459 -13.89 22.73 43.12
N ALA A 460 -13.67 22.80 41.81
CA ALA A 460 -13.72 24.05 41.06
C ALA A 460 -15.15 24.61 40.94
N GLY A 461 -16.18 23.78 41.15
CA GLY A 461 -17.60 24.11 41.02
C GLY A 461 -18.12 23.96 39.58
N VAL A 462 -17.28 23.54 38.63
CA VAL A 462 -17.65 23.48 37.21
C VAL A 462 -18.53 22.27 36.87
N LEU A 463 -18.67 21.32 37.81
CA LEU A 463 -19.53 20.14 37.67
C LEU A 463 -20.87 20.26 38.41
N ASP A 464 -21.16 21.38 39.06
CA ASP A 464 -22.39 21.54 39.84
C ASP A 464 -23.64 21.41 38.94
N GLY A 465 -24.57 20.52 39.33
CA GLY A 465 -25.76 20.20 38.55
C GLY A 465 -25.51 19.44 37.25
N LYS A 466 -24.26 19.02 36.99
CA LYS A 466 -23.86 18.25 35.80
C LYS A 466 -23.74 16.78 36.11
N ARG A 467 -24.00 15.95 35.10
CA ARG A 467 -23.75 14.51 35.16
C ARG A 467 -22.26 14.26 35.04
N ALA A 468 -21.69 13.49 35.96
CA ALA A 468 -20.28 13.14 35.93
C ALA A 468 -20.01 11.75 36.52
N THR A 469 -18.82 11.21 36.26
CA THR A 469 -18.31 9.97 36.88
C THR A 469 -16.86 10.14 37.32
N THR A 470 -16.37 9.18 38.09
CA THR A 470 -14.98 9.05 38.53
C THR A 470 -14.64 7.57 38.68
N ASN A 471 -13.37 7.27 38.94
CA ASN A 471 -12.90 5.90 39.16
C ASN A 471 -13.59 5.26 40.38
N LYS A 472 -13.90 3.97 40.25
CA LYS A 472 -14.72 3.23 41.22
C LYS A 472 -14.01 3.05 42.57
N LEU A 473 -12.69 2.91 42.53
CA LEU A 473 -11.87 2.77 43.73
C LEU A 473 -11.94 4.01 44.64
N ALA A 474 -11.90 5.21 44.06
CA ALA A 474 -11.99 6.45 44.83
C ALA A 474 -13.40 7.05 44.87
N TRP A 475 -14.44 6.28 44.53
CA TRP A 475 -15.80 6.77 44.33
C TRP A 475 -16.32 7.54 45.54
N GLU A 476 -16.37 6.90 46.71
CA GLU A 476 -16.89 7.51 47.94
C GLU A 476 -16.12 8.79 48.29
N SER A 477 -14.79 8.72 48.30
CA SER A 477 -13.94 9.86 48.66
C SER A 477 -14.07 11.04 47.68
N THR A 478 -14.29 10.78 46.39
CA THR A 478 -14.35 11.83 45.37
C THR A 478 -15.72 12.47 45.33
N THR A 479 -16.79 11.67 45.37
CA THR A 479 -18.17 12.16 45.30
C THR A 479 -18.56 12.96 46.54
N ALA A 480 -18.02 12.60 47.72
CA ALA A 480 -18.20 13.35 48.96
C ALA A 480 -17.66 14.80 48.91
N LEU A 481 -16.70 15.10 48.01
CA LEU A 481 -16.13 16.45 47.87
C LEU A 481 -17.13 17.46 47.32
N ARG A 482 -18.13 17.00 46.55
CA ARG A 482 -19.13 17.86 45.91
C ARG A 482 -20.44 17.10 45.66
N PRO A 483 -21.36 17.05 46.64
CA PRO A 483 -22.66 16.40 46.48
C PRO A 483 -23.60 17.09 45.48
N GLN A 484 -23.27 18.30 45.03
CA GLN A 484 -24.04 19.06 44.04
C GLN A 484 -23.92 18.50 42.61
N VAL A 485 -23.01 17.54 42.37
CA VAL A 485 -22.80 16.88 41.08
C VAL A 485 -23.70 15.64 40.98
N ASP A 486 -24.32 15.41 39.82
CA ASP A 486 -25.10 14.19 39.55
C ASP A 486 -24.16 13.03 39.17
N TRP A 487 -23.68 12.31 40.19
CA TRP A 487 -22.68 11.27 40.05
C TRP A 487 -23.25 9.95 39.52
N ILE A 488 -22.80 9.52 38.35
CA ILE A 488 -23.25 8.29 37.67
C ILE A 488 -22.32 7.11 37.98
N HIS A 489 -22.62 6.34 39.02
CA HIS A 489 -21.74 5.28 39.56
C HIS A 489 -21.30 4.25 38.52
N ARG A 490 -22.20 3.75 37.69
CA ARG A 490 -21.91 2.66 36.74
C ARG A 490 -21.28 3.13 35.42
N ALA A 491 -21.21 4.43 35.16
CA ALA A 491 -20.69 4.93 33.90
C ALA A 491 -19.17 4.77 33.83
N ARG A 492 -18.67 4.22 32.73
CA ARG A 492 -17.27 4.23 32.31
C ARG A 492 -16.84 5.65 31.98
N TRP A 493 -17.68 6.38 31.25
CA TRP A 493 -17.56 7.82 31.09
C TRP A 493 -18.94 8.48 30.96
N VAL A 494 -18.99 9.78 31.23
CA VAL A 494 -20.18 10.61 31.08
C VAL A 494 -19.82 11.81 30.22
N ASN A 495 -20.66 12.09 29.23
CA ASN A 495 -20.70 13.36 28.50
C ASN A 495 -21.92 14.15 28.98
N ASP A 496 -21.69 15.39 29.43
CA ASP A 496 -22.71 16.40 29.69
C ASP A 496 -22.28 17.73 29.05
N GLY A 497 -22.70 17.95 27.80
CA GLY A 497 -22.37 19.15 27.04
C GLY A 497 -20.88 19.17 26.66
N ASN A 498 -20.15 20.18 27.12
CA ASN A 498 -18.70 20.31 26.91
C ASN A 498 -17.86 19.57 27.96
N ILE A 499 -18.47 18.90 28.93
CA ILE A 499 -17.79 18.18 30.00
C ILE A 499 -17.79 16.67 29.71
N TRP A 500 -16.60 16.08 29.73
CA TRP A 500 -16.37 14.65 29.58
C TRP A 500 -15.61 14.14 30.80
N THR A 501 -16.25 13.28 31.58
CA THR A 501 -15.61 12.69 32.78
C THR A 501 -15.53 11.18 32.63
N SER A 502 -14.44 10.56 33.06
CA SER A 502 -14.29 9.09 33.00
C SER A 502 -13.83 8.48 34.31
N SER A 503 -14.01 7.16 34.40
CA SER A 503 -13.53 6.32 35.48
C SER A 503 -12.00 6.19 35.50
N GLY A 504 -11.47 4.99 35.73
CA GLY A 504 -10.02 4.76 35.79
C GLY A 504 -9.33 4.80 34.44
N ILE A 505 -8.07 4.36 34.43
CA ILE A 505 -7.12 4.42 33.32
C ILE A 505 -7.71 4.02 31.97
N SER A 506 -8.24 2.79 31.85
CA SER A 506 -8.78 2.30 30.57
C SER A 506 -9.96 3.12 30.09
N ALA A 507 -10.81 3.57 31.02
CA ALA A 507 -11.92 4.46 30.71
C ALA A 507 -11.44 5.86 30.25
N GLY A 508 -10.30 6.33 30.76
CA GLY A 508 -9.65 7.57 30.33
C GLY A 508 -9.20 7.55 28.86
N ILE A 509 -8.70 6.40 28.41
CA ILE A 509 -8.34 6.22 26.99
C ILE A 509 -9.63 6.17 26.14
N ASP A 510 -10.63 5.40 26.57
CA ASP A 510 -11.89 5.26 25.83
C ASP A 510 -12.68 6.57 25.74
N VAL A 511 -12.76 7.37 26.81
CA VAL A 511 -13.43 8.68 26.76
C VAL A 511 -12.73 9.62 25.77
N THR A 512 -11.39 9.52 25.66
CA THR A 512 -10.63 10.30 24.68
C THR A 512 -11.03 9.91 23.26
N PHE A 513 -11.17 8.61 22.97
CA PHE A 513 -11.66 8.16 21.68
C PHE A 513 -13.13 8.50 21.42
N ALA A 514 -13.99 8.47 22.45
CA ALA A 514 -15.37 8.89 22.34
C ALA A 514 -15.48 10.38 22.01
N TRP A 515 -14.63 11.20 22.64
CA TRP A 515 -14.50 12.62 22.35
C TRP A 515 -13.94 12.87 20.93
N ILE A 516 -12.89 12.16 20.51
CA ILE A 516 -12.37 12.25 19.13
C ILE A 516 -13.46 11.88 18.13
N ALA A 517 -14.25 10.84 18.40
CA ALA A 517 -15.35 10.42 17.53
C ALA A 517 -16.44 11.50 17.43
N HIS A 518 -16.70 12.20 18.54
CA HIS A 518 -17.66 13.30 18.60
C HIS A 518 -17.19 14.54 17.83
N VAL A 519 -15.91 14.92 17.94
CA VAL A 519 -15.40 16.18 17.37
C VAL A 519 -14.87 16.01 15.94
N TYR A 520 -14.18 14.90 15.65
CA TYR A 520 -13.47 14.65 14.40
C TYR A 520 -14.10 13.52 13.58
N GLY A 521 -15.13 12.86 14.10
CA GLY A 521 -15.85 11.78 13.43
C GLY A 521 -15.38 10.37 13.82
N ALA A 522 -16.33 9.44 13.78
CA ALA A 522 -16.12 8.06 14.23
C ALA A 522 -15.01 7.32 13.46
N ASP A 523 -14.84 7.61 12.17
CA ASP A 523 -13.81 7.00 11.32
C ASP A 523 -12.40 7.45 11.71
N VAL A 524 -12.23 8.72 12.10
CA VAL A 524 -10.95 9.25 12.61
C VAL A 524 -10.59 8.55 13.91
N ALA A 525 -11.53 8.46 14.86
CA ALA A 525 -11.32 7.75 16.12
C ALA A 525 -10.97 6.27 15.90
N LYS A 526 -11.64 5.60 14.95
CA LYS A 526 -11.33 4.22 14.60
C LYS A 526 -9.92 4.09 14.01
N ASN A 527 -9.54 4.96 13.07
CA ASN A 527 -8.23 4.91 12.43
C ASN A 527 -7.09 5.07 13.46
N ILE A 528 -7.25 6.01 14.41
CA ILE A 528 -6.27 6.20 15.48
C ILE A 528 -6.19 4.96 16.37
N ALA A 529 -7.33 4.37 16.75
CA ALA A 529 -7.35 3.15 17.56
C ALA A 529 -6.66 1.98 16.85
N ASP A 530 -6.93 1.78 15.56
CA ASP A 530 -6.29 0.74 14.75
C ASP A 530 -4.77 0.95 14.69
N ARG A 531 -4.30 2.20 14.59
CA ARG A 531 -2.85 2.54 14.60
C ARG A 531 -2.19 2.31 15.95
N MET A 532 -2.93 2.50 17.04
CA MET A 532 -2.47 2.20 18.41
C MET A 532 -2.56 0.70 18.73
N GLU A 533 -3.19 -0.10 17.86
CA GLU A 533 -3.57 -1.48 18.16
C GLU A 533 -4.39 -1.58 19.46
N TYR A 534 -5.22 -0.56 19.72
CA TYR A 534 -5.99 -0.40 20.96
C TYR A 534 -7.45 -0.82 20.77
N THR A 535 -7.88 -1.87 21.49
CA THR A 535 -9.28 -2.30 21.53
C THR A 535 -10.09 -1.39 22.43
N ARG A 536 -10.99 -0.62 21.82
CA ARG A 536 -11.83 0.38 22.51
C ARG A 536 -13.11 -0.22 23.06
N VAL A 537 -13.50 0.19 24.26
CA VAL A 537 -14.88 0.02 24.75
C VAL A 537 -15.69 1.22 24.27
N THR A 538 -16.78 0.96 23.56
CA THR A 538 -17.62 2.02 22.94
C THR A 538 -18.93 2.27 23.68
N ASP A 539 -19.27 1.44 24.67
CA ASP A 539 -20.42 1.67 25.54
C ASP A 539 -20.01 2.50 26.78
N PRO A 540 -20.55 3.72 26.99
CA PRO A 540 -20.28 4.53 28.16
C PRO A 540 -20.75 3.91 29.48
N ASN A 541 -21.62 2.90 29.44
CA ASN A 541 -22.20 2.25 30.61
C ASN A 541 -21.50 0.94 30.98
N ASP A 542 -20.52 0.50 30.19
CA ASP A 542 -19.77 -0.74 30.43
C ASP A 542 -18.52 -0.46 31.28
N ASP A 543 -18.75 -0.30 32.58
CA ASP A 543 -17.68 -0.27 33.58
C ASP A 543 -17.71 -1.54 34.44
N PRO A 544 -16.88 -2.56 34.14
CA PRO A 544 -16.88 -3.82 34.88
C PRO A 544 -16.36 -3.66 36.32
N PHE A 545 -15.86 -2.49 36.70
CA PHE A 545 -15.35 -2.20 38.04
C PHE A 545 -16.40 -1.54 38.94
N ALA A 546 -17.62 -1.27 38.45
CA ALA A 546 -18.70 -0.64 39.21
C ALA A 546 -19.54 -1.62 40.06
N GLY A 547 -19.00 -2.83 40.28
CA GLY A 547 -19.64 -3.95 40.97
C GLY A 547 -19.62 -3.86 42.49
#